data_AF-A0A957J7F1-F1
#
_entry.id   AF-A0A957J7F1-F1
#
_cell.length_a   1.000
_cell.length_b   1.000
_cell.length_c   1.000
_cell.angle_alpha   90.00
_cell.angle_beta   90.00
_cell.angle_gamma   90.00
#
_symmetry.space_group_name_H-M   'P 1'
#
loop_
_entity.id
_entity.type
_entity.pdbx_description
1 polymer ?
#
loop_
_entity_poly.entity_id
_entity_poly.type
_entity_poly.pdbx_seq_one_letter_code
_entity_poly.pdbx_strand_id
1 'polypeptide(L)'
;MDFVSILVAFAGGIFGAAVGGLGAFVILGFLILVAIGAQATGADLMSIPLGAAFGPHVGGFAAGIAASAYAGKKGYIDSGRGIVTALMGLNKPDVLLVGGLFGIG
;
A
#
# COMPACT_ATOMS: atom_id res chain seq x y z
N MET A 1 10.05 -15.96 -1.43
CA MET A 1 8.97 -15.27 -2.14
C MET A 1 9.05 -15.73 -3.59
N ASP A 2 7.96 -16.25 -4.13
CA ASP A 2 7.90 -16.61 -5.53
C ASP A 2 7.80 -15.34 -6.39
N PHE A 3 8.17 -15.43 -7.66
CA PHE A 3 8.18 -14.27 -8.59
C PHE A 3 6.82 -13.54 -8.65
N VAL A 4 5.73 -14.30 -8.60
CA VAL A 4 4.36 -13.76 -8.57
C VAL A 4 4.10 -12.94 -7.31
N SER A 5 4.58 -13.41 -6.15
CA SER A 5 4.42 -12.72 -4.87
C SER A 5 5.13 -11.38 -4.85
N ILE A 6 6.33 -11.30 -5.46
CA ILE A 6 7.11 -10.07 -5.59
C ILE A 6 6.36 -9.06 -6.47
N LEU A 7 5.81 -9.50 -7.61
CA LEU A 7 5.07 -8.63 -8.51
C LEU A 7 3.79 -8.09 -7.85
N VAL A 8 3.10 -8.96 -7.10
CA VAL A 8 1.91 -8.60 -6.33
C VAL A 8 2.23 -7.61 -5.20
N ALA A 9 3.35 -7.80 -4.50
CA ALA A 9 3.79 -6.93 -3.43
C ALA A 9 4.21 -5.54 -3.97
N PHE A 10 4.91 -5.52 -5.11
CA PHE A 10 5.24 -4.29 -5.83
C PHE A 10 3.99 -3.53 -6.31
N ALA A 11 3.02 -4.24 -6.91
CA ALA A 11 1.76 -3.64 -7.36
C ALA A 11 0.96 -3.09 -6.18
N GLY A 12 0.93 -3.82 -5.06
CA GLY A 12 0.40 -3.37 -3.78
C GLY A 12 1.06 -2.06 -3.34
N GLY A 13 2.40 -2.03 -3.33
CA GLY A 13 3.22 -0.86 -2.98
C GLY A 13 2.92 0.38 -3.83
N ILE A 14 2.78 0.20 -5.14
CA ILE A 14 2.37 1.28 -6.06
C ILE A 14 0.97 1.77 -5.73
N PHE A 15 0.03 0.86 -5.47
CA PHE A 15 -1.34 1.20 -5.10
C PHE A 15 -1.39 1.97 -3.77
N GLY A 16 -0.64 1.52 -2.76
CA GLY A 16 -0.52 2.19 -1.47
C GLY A 16 0.05 3.60 -1.58
N ALA A 17 1.06 3.80 -2.42
CA ALA A 17 1.59 5.11 -2.74
C ALA A 17 0.59 5.98 -3.51
N ALA A 18 -0.14 5.41 -4.47
CA ALA A 18 -1.10 6.13 -5.30
C ALA A 18 -2.25 6.74 -4.47
N VAL A 19 -2.83 5.94 -3.58
CA VAL A 19 -3.98 6.31 -2.73
C VAL A 19 -3.55 7.13 -1.50
N GLY A 20 -2.31 6.96 -1.06
CA GLY A 20 -1.78 7.52 0.19
C GLY A 20 -1.94 6.55 1.36
N GLY A 21 -1.01 6.62 2.32
CA GLY A 21 -0.91 5.65 3.41
C GLY A 21 -2.21 5.47 4.20
N LEU A 22 -2.91 6.56 4.55
CA LEU A 22 -4.15 6.47 5.32
C LEU A 22 -5.27 5.80 4.50
N GLY A 23 -5.44 6.20 3.24
CA GLY A 23 -6.46 5.62 2.37
C GLY A 23 -6.23 4.14 2.11
N ALA A 24 -4.97 3.73 1.89
CA ALA A 24 -4.59 2.34 1.75
C ALA A 24 -4.88 1.51 3.02
N PHE A 25 -4.67 2.08 4.21
CA PHE A 25 -4.97 1.43 5.49
C PHE A 25 -6.48 1.27 5.72
N VAL A 26 -7.29 2.24 5.31
CA VAL A 26 -8.75 2.15 5.39
C VAL A 26 -9.28 1.03 4.48
N ILE A 27 -8.76 0.92 3.25
CA ILE A 27 -9.12 -0.16 2.31
C ILE A 27 -8.75 -1.53 2.88
N LEU A 28 -7.56 -1.65 3.47
CA LEU A 28 -7.13 -2.85 4.19
C LEU A 28 -8.15 -3.23 5.29
N GLY A 29 -8.60 -2.27 6.10
CA GLY A 29 -9.60 -2.51 7.14
C GLY A 29 -10.90 -3.10 6.58
N PHE A 30 -11.41 -2.56 5.47
CA PHE A 30 -12.59 -3.12 4.81
C PHE A 30 -12.36 -4.53 4.27
N LEU A 31 -11.19 -4.81 3.67
CA LEU A 31 -10.84 -6.15 3.19
C LEU A 31 -10.79 -7.16 4.33
N ILE A 32 -10.28 -6.76 5.51
CA ILE A 32 -10.28 -7.61 6.71
C ILE A 32 -11.70 -7.91 7.17
N LEU A 33 -12.60 -6.91 7.20
CA LEU A 33 -14.00 -7.14 7.56
C LEU A 33 -14.70 -8.15 6.62
N VAL A 34 -14.44 -8.04 5.32
CA VAL A 34 -14.95 -8.99 4.31
C VAL A 34 -14.35 -10.38 4.54
N ALA A 35 -13.04 -10.47 4.77
CA ALA A 35 -12.36 -11.74 5.02
C ALA A 35 -12.87 -12.43 6.29
N ILE A 36 -13.17 -11.69 7.36
CA ILE A 36 -13.80 -12.22 8.57
C ILE A 36 -15.20 -12.75 8.26
N GLY A 37 -16.00 -12.03 7.46
CA GLY A 37 -17.32 -12.50 7.01
C GLY A 37 -17.24 -13.78 6.17
N ALA A 38 -16.25 -13.89 5.29
CA ALA A 38 -15.99 -15.10 4.50
C ALA A 38 -15.49 -16.27 5.36
N GLN A 39 -14.71 -15.98 6.42
CA GLN A 39 -14.27 -17.00 7.37
C GLN A 39 -15.46 -17.70 8.04
N ALA A 40 -16.54 -16.96 8.32
CA ALA A 40 -17.77 -17.51 8.89
C ALA A 40 -18.50 -18.49 7.95
N THR A 41 -18.24 -18.45 6.65
CA THR A 41 -18.77 -19.41 5.65
C THR A 41 -17.78 -20.53 5.32
N GLY A 42 -16.64 -20.59 6.01
CA GLY A 42 -15.58 -21.59 5.82
C GLY A 42 -14.54 -21.23 4.76
N ALA A 43 -14.63 -20.05 4.13
CA ALA A 43 -13.64 -19.58 3.17
C ALA A 43 -12.51 -18.80 3.86
N ASP A 44 -11.25 -19.19 3.66
CA ASP A 44 -10.10 -18.47 4.19
C ASP A 44 -9.58 -17.43 3.20
N LEU A 45 -9.89 -16.16 3.47
CA LEU A 45 -9.51 -15.03 2.62
C LEU A 45 -8.55 -14.06 3.32
N MET A 46 -8.09 -14.38 4.54
CA MET A 46 -7.24 -13.47 5.33
C MET A 46 -5.84 -13.29 4.74
N SER A 47 -5.41 -14.22 3.88
CA SER A 47 -4.15 -14.13 3.13
C SER A 47 -4.12 -12.99 2.11
N ILE A 48 -5.27 -12.44 1.70
CA ILE A 48 -5.34 -11.33 0.75
C ILE A 48 -5.02 -9.98 1.44
N PRO A 49 -5.73 -9.55 2.50
CA PRO A 49 -5.43 -8.31 3.20
C PRO A 49 -4.11 -8.36 3.98
N LEU A 50 -3.75 -9.49 4.60
CA LEU A 50 -2.54 -9.58 5.43
C LEU A 50 -1.32 -10.15 4.69
N GLY A 51 -1.48 -10.60 3.46
CA GLY A 51 -0.39 -11.16 2.66
C GLY A 51 0.44 -10.12 1.94
N ALA A 52 1.19 -10.59 0.94
CA ALA A 52 2.21 -9.80 0.25
C ALA A 52 1.67 -8.53 -0.44
N ALA A 53 0.40 -8.50 -0.86
CA ALA A 53 -0.19 -7.40 -1.61
C ALA A 53 -0.55 -6.19 -0.73
N PHE A 54 -1.29 -6.43 0.35
CA PHE A 54 -1.94 -5.38 1.14
C PHE A 54 -1.52 -5.37 2.61
N GLY A 55 -0.62 -6.29 2.99
CA GLY A 55 -0.09 -6.36 4.34
C GLY A 55 0.39 -4.98 4.80
N PRO A 56 0.03 -4.55 6.02
CA PRO A 56 0.38 -3.21 6.51
C PRO A 56 1.89 -2.98 6.58
N HIS A 57 2.67 -4.06 6.62
CA HIS A 57 4.14 -4.06 6.62
C HIS A 57 4.78 -3.94 5.22
N VAL A 58 4.04 -4.21 4.12
CA VAL A 58 4.56 -4.22 2.75
C VAL A 58 3.83 -3.22 1.85
N GLY A 59 2.75 -3.63 1.17
CA GLY A 59 2.27 -2.92 -0.02
C GLY A 59 1.27 -1.78 0.22
N GLY A 60 0.47 -1.80 1.28
CA GLY A 60 -0.55 -0.76 1.48
C GLY A 60 0.01 0.45 2.23
N PHE A 61 0.18 0.26 3.53
CA PHE A 61 0.44 1.34 4.48
C PHE A 61 1.92 1.74 4.54
N ALA A 62 2.83 0.78 4.73
CA ALA A 62 4.26 1.03 4.78
C ALA A 62 4.79 1.68 3.49
N ALA A 63 4.43 1.13 2.32
CA ALA A 63 4.75 1.71 1.02
C ALA A 63 4.21 3.13 0.84
N GLY A 64 2.96 3.38 1.27
CA GLY A 64 2.35 4.71 1.23
C GLY A 64 3.10 5.74 2.10
N ILE A 65 3.52 5.35 3.32
CA ILE A 65 4.33 6.20 4.20
C ILE A 65 5.70 6.48 3.58
N ALA A 66 6.37 5.46 3.03
CA ALA A 66 7.67 5.60 2.41
C ALA A 66 7.60 6.54 1.19
N ALA A 67 6.57 6.41 0.38
CA ALA A 67 6.32 7.27 -0.77
C ALA A 67 6.02 8.73 -0.35
N SER A 68 5.20 8.94 0.69
CA SER A 68 4.94 10.29 1.24
C SER A 68 6.21 10.92 1.80
N ALA A 69 7.03 10.15 2.53
CA ALA A 69 8.30 10.64 3.06
C ALA A 69 9.27 11.03 1.92
N TYR A 70 9.34 10.24 0.86
CA TYR A 70 10.13 10.54 -0.33
C TYR A 70 9.64 11.79 -1.06
N ALA A 71 8.32 11.89 -1.30
CA ALA A 71 7.71 13.06 -1.93
C ALA A 71 7.95 14.34 -1.12
N GLY A 72 7.87 14.27 0.21
CA GLY A 72 8.18 15.39 1.09
C GLY A 72 9.65 15.78 1.04
N LYS A 73 10.57 14.80 1.04
CA LYS A 73 12.01 15.06 0.92
C LYS A 73 12.36 15.75 -0.41
N LYS A 74 11.65 15.40 -1.49
CA LYS A 74 11.86 15.96 -2.84
C LYS A 74 11.11 17.29 -3.06
N GLY A 75 10.39 17.78 -2.05
CA GLY A 75 9.64 19.05 -2.10
C GLY A 75 8.37 18.98 -2.96
N TYR A 76 7.82 17.79 -3.18
CA TYR A 76 6.63 17.60 -4.03
C TYR A 76 5.32 17.74 -3.27
N ILE A 77 5.36 17.65 -1.94
CA ILE A 77 4.24 17.87 -1.03
C ILE A 77 4.72 18.74 0.13
N ASP A 78 3.84 19.57 0.67
CA ASP A 78 4.12 20.46 1.81
C ASP A 78 4.66 19.74 3.05
N SER A 79 4.21 18.50 3.27
CA SER A 79 4.63 17.72 4.43
C SER A 79 4.77 16.24 4.08
N GLY A 80 5.98 15.71 4.25
CA GLY A 80 6.26 14.27 4.16
C GLY A 80 5.56 13.43 5.24
N ARG A 81 4.93 14.07 6.23
CA ARG A 81 4.07 13.42 7.23
C ARG A 81 2.61 13.31 6.78
N GLY A 82 2.27 13.90 5.64
CA GLY A 82 0.94 13.79 5.03
C GLY A 82 0.70 12.39 4.48
N ILE A 83 0.01 11.55 5.26
CA ILE A 83 -0.41 10.20 4.85
C ILE A 83 -1.74 10.18 4.09
N VAL A 84 -2.45 11.32 4.05
CA VAL A 84 -3.75 11.47 3.38
C VAL A 84 -3.58 11.87 1.92
N THR A 85 -2.43 12.43 1.56
CA THR A 85 -2.19 12.99 0.23
C THR A 85 -2.07 11.87 -0.80
N ALA A 86 -2.97 11.86 -1.78
CA ALA A 86 -2.90 10.92 -2.90
C ALA A 86 -1.73 11.30 -3.82
N LEU A 87 -0.65 10.50 -3.78
CA LEU A 87 0.58 10.81 -4.53
C LEU A 87 0.45 10.56 -6.03
N MET A 88 -0.59 9.84 -6.46
CA MET A 88 -0.96 9.73 -7.87
C MET A 88 -1.22 11.10 -8.51
N GLY A 89 -1.77 12.05 -7.74
CA GLY A 89 -2.03 13.42 -8.21
C GLY A 89 -0.77 14.24 -8.48
N LEU A 90 0.41 13.79 -8.05
CA LEU A 90 1.68 14.48 -8.29
C LEU A 90 2.22 14.27 -9.71
N ASN A 91 1.63 13.36 -10.49
CA ASN A 91 2.06 12.99 -11.84
C ASN A 91 3.57 12.67 -11.93
N LYS A 92 4.12 12.08 -10.86
CA LYS A 92 5.54 11.73 -10.72
C LYS A 92 5.71 10.23 -10.50
N PRO A 93 6.11 9.47 -11.53
CA PRO A 93 6.24 8.03 -11.43
C PRO A 93 7.31 7.59 -10.42
N ASP A 94 8.33 8.42 -10.18
CA ASP A 94 9.35 8.14 -9.16
C ASP A 94 8.76 7.87 -7.78
N VAL A 95 7.73 8.63 -7.38
CA VAL A 95 7.11 8.50 -6.04
C VAL A 95 6.35 7.18 -5.94
N LEU A 96 5.70 6.76 -7.02
CA LEU A 96 4.98 5.49 -7.11
C LEU A 96 5.96 4.30 -7.12
N LEU A 97 7.06 4.40 -7.85
CA LEU A 97 8.11 3.39 -7.89
C LEU A 97 8.77 3.18 -6.52
N VAL A 98 8.98 4.25 -5.74
CA VAL A 98 9.49 4.14 -4.37
C VAL A 98 8.51 3.38 -3.47
N GLY A 99 7.20 3.63 -3.61
CA GLY A 99 6.17 2.84 -2.94
C GLY A 99 6.21 1.37 -3.34
N GLY A 100 6.32 1.09 -4.64
CA GLY A 100 6.46 -0.28 -5.15
C GLY A 100 7.69 -1.00 -4.59
N LEU A 101 8.85 -0.36 -4.60
CA LEU A 101 10.10 -0.92 -4.06
C LEU A 101 9.98 -1.24 -2.56
N PHE A 102 9.37 -0.36 -1.78
CA PHE A 102 9.08 -0.62 -0.37
C PHE A 102 8.04 -1.72 -0.18
N GLY A 103 7.13 -1.90 -1.13
CA GLY A 103 6.17 -2.99 -1.12
C GLY A 103 6.79 -4.38 -1.33
N ILE A 104 8.05 -4.50 -1.76
CA ILE A 104 8.74 -5.79 -1.90
C ILE A 104 9.51 -6.18 -0.61
N GLY A 105 9.86 -5.18 0.22
CA GLY A 105 10.80 -5.30 1.34
C GLY A 105 10.19 -5.64 2.69
#